data_AF-V4QH60-F1
#
_entry.id   AF-V4QH60-F1
#
_cell.length_a   1.000
_cell.length_b   1.000
_cell.length_c   1.000
_cell.angle_alpha   90.00
_cell.angle_beta   90.00
_cell.angle_gamma   90.00
#
_symmetry.space_group_name_H-M   'P 1'
#
loop_
_entity.id
_entity.type
_entity.pdbx_description
1 polymer ?
#
loop_
_entity_poly.entity_id
_entity_poly.type
_entity_poly.pdbx_seq_one_letter_code
_entity_poly.pdbx_strand_id
1 'polypeptide(L)'
;MANLSKSSASYLPDLPKSMNGGNTTSQESKIVRYELDLENPPPLTDEQKAELKALAERPDSTIDYSDIPPLTDDFFKNAVRGRFYKPVKQQATVRLDADVLDWLKSSGKGYQTRLNAILRKEMLADLKRRA
;
A
#
# COMPACT_ATOMS: atom_id res chain seq x y z
N MET A 1 5.91 -17.26 -15.98
CA MET A 1 5.55 -16.71 -14.66
C MET A 1 6.23 -15.34 -14.55
N ALA A 2 5.44 -14.28 -14.36
CA ALA A 2 5.90 -12.90 -14.52
C ALA A 2 6.53 -12.39 -13.21
N ASN A 3 7.76 -11.89 -13.32
CA ASN A 3 8.51 -11.26 -12.22
C ASN A 3 7.92 -9.88 -11.93
N LEU A 4 7.52 -9.64 -10.68
CA LEU A 4 7.19 -8.30 -10.19
C LEU A 4 8.41 -7.66 -9.54
N SER A 5 8.71 -6.47 -10.04
CA SER A 5 9.75 -5.52 -9.66
C SER A 5 9.89 -5.34 -8.14
N LYS A 6 11.09 -5.60 -7.60
CA LYS A 6 11.48 -5.17 -6.26
C LYS A 6 11.99 -3.72 -6.36
N SER A 7 11.18 -2.79 -5.88
CA SER A 7 11.54 -1.37 -5.68
C SER A 7 12.51 -1.25 -4.51
N SER A 8 13.79 -0.97 -4.78
CA SER A 8 14.80 -0.66 -3.77
C SER A 8 14.76 0.83 -3.42
N ALA A 9 14.33 1.17 -2.20
CA ALA A 9 14.53 2.50 -1.64
C ALA A 9 15.89 2.54 -0.93
N SER A 10 16.83 3.34 -1.43
CA SER A 10 18.13 3.57 -0.80
C SER A 10 18.03 4.72 0.21
N TYR A 11 18.31 4.45 1.48
CA TYR A 11 18.39 5.45 2.55
C TYR A 11 19.83 5.97 2.67
N LEU A 12 20.02 7.30 2.65
CA LEU A 12 21.31 7.98 2.85
C LEU A 12 21.30 8.66 4.23
N PRO A 13 22.15 8.26 5.20
CA PRO A 13 22.29 9.00 6.45
C PRO A 13 23.21 10.23 6.26
N ASP A 14 22.84 11.35 6.89
CA ASP A 14 23.59 12.61 6.85
C ASP A 14 24.95 12.48 7.55
N LEU A 15 26.04 12.85 6.85
CA LEU A 15 27.41 12.83 7.36
C LEU A 15 27.74 14.12 8.16
N PRO A 16 28.44 14.04 9.31
CA PRO A 16 28.93 15.22 10.03
C PRO A 16 30.07 15.93 9.27
N LYS A 17 30.06 17.27 9.30
CA LYS A 17 31.02 18.13 8.59
C LYS A 17 32.45 18.01 9.15
N SER A 18 33.39 17.91 8.21
CA SER A 18 34.84 17.72 8.32
C SER A 18 35.61 18.82 9.10
N MET A 19 36.67 18.40 9.80
CA MET A 19 37.89 19.20 10.01
C MET A 19 39.11 18.50 9.37
N ASN A 20 39.93 19.35 8.74
CA ASN A 20 41.02 19.13 7.77
C ASN A 20 42.05 18.00 8.01
N GLY A 21 42.54 17.50 6.87
CA GLY A 21 43.86 16.87 6.69
C GLY A 21 43.81 15.83 5.57
N GLY A 22 44.78 15.82 4.64
CA GLY A 22 44.85 14.88 3.51
C GLY A 22 44.60 13.42 3.94
N ASN A 23 44.03 12.55 3.11
CA ASN A 23 44.69 11.90 1.98
C ASN A 23 43.62 11.27 1.09
N THR A 24 43.68 11.45 -0.23
CA THR A 24 42.78 10.79 -1.18
C THR A 24 43.16 9.32 -1.33
N THR A 25 42.45 8.43 -0.64
CA THR A 25 42.42 7.01 -0.98
C THR A 25 41.01 6.68 -1.44
N SER A 26 40.86 6.40 -2.73
CA SER A 26 39.62 5.92 -3.35
C SER A 26 39.07 4.72 -2.59
N GLN A 27 38.08 4.97 -1.74
CA GLN A 27 37.32 3.92 -1.06
C GLN A 27 36.26 3.41 -2.05
N GLU A 28 36.47 2.22 -2.58
CA GLU A 28 35.48 1.50 -3.39
C GLU A 28 34.17 1.37 -2.62
N SER A 29 33.06 1.79 -3.21
CA SER A 29 31.73 1.65 -2.61
C SER A 29 31.34 0.17 -2.54
N LYS A 30 31.70 -0.50 -1.44
CA LYS A 30 31.26 -1.87 -1.14
C LYS A 30 29.77 -1.85 -0.84
N ILE A 31 28.95 -2.23 -1.82
CA ILE A 31 27.51 -2.42 -1.59
C ILE A 31 27.34 -3.58 -0.61
N VAL A 32 26.96 -3.27 0.63
CA VAL A 32 26.58 -4.27 1.63
C VAL A 32 25.15 -4.72 1.31
N ARG A 33 25.02 -5.93 0.77
CA ARG A 33 23.70 -6.57 0.62
C ARG A 33 23.28 -7.13 1.97
N TYR A 34 22.09 -6.75 2.41
CA TYR A 34 21.47 -7.24 3.63
C TYR A 34 20.20 -8.02 3.24
N GLU A 35 20.13 -9.28 3.65
CA GLU A 35 18.92 -10.10 3.54
C GLU A 35 18.26 -10.18 4.91
N LEU A 36 17.03 -9.67 5.02
CA LEU A 36 16.25 -9.70 6.24
C LEU A 36 15.29 -10.90 6.20
N ASP A 37 15.43 -11.81 7.16
CA ASP A 37 14.42 -12.83 7.43
C ASP A 37 13.34 -12.22 8.34
N LEU A 38 12.11 -12.13 7.83
CA LEU A 38 10.97 -11.55 8.54
C LEU A 38 10.42 -12.49 9.62
N GLU A 39 10.58 -13.80 9.44
CA GLU A 39 10.09 -14.81 10.39
C GLU A 39 11.04 -14.99 11.57
N ASN A 40 12.33 -14.64 11.39
CA ASN A 40 13.35 -14.68 12.43
C ASN A 40 14.34 -13.50 12.29
N PRO A 41 13.94 -12.29 12.70
CA PRO A 41 14.81 -11.11 12.59
C PRO A 41 16.02 -11.22 13.53
N PRO A 42 17.17 -10.64 13.16
CA PRO A 42 18.33 -10.65 14.04
C PRO A 42 18.03 -9.95 15.36
N PRO A 43 18.60 -10.42 16.48
CA PRO A 43 18.40 -9.78 17.78
C PRO A 43 18.99 -8.37 17.77
N LEU A 44 18.32 -7.45 18.46
CA LEU A 44 18.79 -6.07 18.60
C LEU A 44 20.15 -6.04 19.30
N THR A 45 21.07 -5.25 18.77
CA THR A 45 22.34 -4.93 19.44
C THR A 45 22.07 -4.11 20.69
N ASP A 46 23.00 -4.11 21.64
CA ASP A 46 22.83 -3.33 22.87
C ASP A 46 22.82 -1.82 22.60
N GLU A 47 23.52 -1.38 21.56
CA GLU A 47 23.46 0.01 21.05
C GLU A 47 22.05 0.36 20.57
N GLN A 48 21.42 -0.50 19.76
CA GLN A 48 20.06 -0.29 19.27
C GLN A 48 19.03 -0.25 20.41
N LYS A 49 19.20 -1.11 21.44
CA LYS A 49 18.33 -1.08 22.62
C LYS A 49 18.49 0.22 23.41
N ALA A 50 19.72 0.72 23.55
CA ALA A 50 19.98 1.98 24.23
C ALA A 50 19.38 3.17 23.46
N GLU A 51 19.48 3.17 22.14
CA GLU A 51 18.87 4.19 21.27
C GLU A 51 17.34 4.18 21.38
N LEU A 52 16.70 3.01 21.30
CA LEU A 52 15.25 2.88 21.48
C LEU A 52 14.80 3.36 22.86
N LYS A 53 15.57 3.06 23.91
CA LYS A 53 15.28 3.55 25.27
C LYS A 53 15.36 5.08 25.33
N ALA A 54 16.39 5.68 24.74
CA ALA A 54 16.54 7.13 24.69
C ALA A 54 15.40 7.80 23.89
N LEU A 55 14.96 7.18 22.78
CA LEU A 55 13.81 7.65 22.00
C LEU A 55 12.50 7.54 22.78
N ALA A 56 12.30 6.48 23.55
CA ALA A 56 11.10 6.30 24.37
C ALA A 56 11.01 7.29 25.56
N GLU A 57 12.16 7.76 26.06
CA GLU A 57 12.23 8.77 27.12
C GLU A 57 12.08 10.21 26.59
N ARG A 58 12.18 10.41 25.27
CA ARG A 58 12.03 11.73 24.63
C ARG A 58 10.54 12.14 24.61
N PRO A 59 10.20 13.37 25.04
CA PRO A 59 8.80 13.82 25.04
C PRO A 59 8.28 14.12 23.63
N ASP A 60 7.03 13.75 23.37
CA ASP A 60 6.34 13.96 22.08
C ASP A 60 6.33 15.42 21.63
N SER A 61 6.40 16.39 22.56
CA SER A 61 6.44 17.82 22.25
C SER A 61 7.68 18.25 21.44
N THR A 62 8.69 17.38 21.36
CA THR A 62 9.92 17.61 20.58
C THR A 62 9.87 16.97 19.18
N ILE A 63 8.76 16.35 18.82
CA ILE A 63 8.51 15.84 17.46
C ILE A 63 8.10 17.04 16.60
N ASP A 64 8.85 17.26 15.52
CA ASP A 64 8.54 18.29 14.52
C ASP A 64 7.52 17.75 13.51
N TYR A 65 6.42 18.48 13.33
CA TYR A 65 5.34 18.18 12.37
C TYR A 65 5.20 19.29 11.31
N SER A 66 6.20 20.16 11.16
CA SER A 66 6.13 21.32 10.26
C SER A 66 5.91 20.94 8.78
N ASP A 67 6.33 19.77 8.37
CA ASP A 67 6.18 19.21 7.03
C ASP A 67 4.90 18.39 6.83
N ILE A 68 4.28 17.91 7.92
CA ILE A 68 3.11 17.04 7.90
C ILE A 68 1.99 17.67 8.74
N PRO A 69 1.14 18.52 8.11
CA PRO A 69 0.04 19.14 8.82
C PRO A 69 -0.97 18.08 9.30
N PRO A 70 -1.63 18.30 10.45
CA PRO A 70 -2.61 17.36 10.98
C PRO A 70 -3.82 17.24 10.05
N LEU A 71 -4.32 16.01 9.90
CA LEU A 71 -5.55 15.75 9.14
C LEU A 71 -6.75 16.30 9.92
N THR A 72 -7.44 17.27 9.34
CA THR A 72 -8.59 17.94 9.98
C THR A 72 -9.90 17.19 9.72
N ASP A 73 -10.94 17.49 10.51
CA ASP A 73 -12.29 16.97 10.26
C ASP A 73 -12.82 17.31 8.87
N ASP A 74 -12.41 18.45 8.30
CA ASP A 74 -12.79 18.84 6.94
C ASP A 74 -12.22 17.91 5.87
N PHE A 75 -10.98 17.44 6.07
CA PHE A 75 -10.40 16.39 5.24
C PHE A 75 -11.25 15.12 5.30
N PHE A 76 -11.66 14.69 6.51
CA PHE A 76 -12.45 13.47 6.69
C PHE A 76 -13.88 13.59 6.16
N LYS A 77 -14.52 14.77 6.24
CA LYS A 77 -15.86 15.01 5.65
C LYS A 77 -15.88 14.75 4.15
N ASN A 78 -14.79 15.06 3.47
CA ASN A 78 -14.66 14.91 2.02
C ASN A 78 -13.92 13.62 1.60
N ALA A 79 -13.49 12.81 2.56
CA ALA A 79 -12.70 11.62 2.29
C ALA A 79 -13.55 10.53 1.60
N VAL A 80 -13.15 10.13 0.39
CA VAL A 80 -13.82 9.06 -0.35
C VAL A 80 -13.28 7.71 0.11
N ARG A 81 -14.06 7.02 0.95
CA ARG A 81 -13.75 5.64 1.35
C ARG A 81 -13.86 4.71 0.14
N GLY A 82 -12.81 3.91 -0.10
CA GLY A 82 -12.85 2.86 -1.11
C GLY A 82 -12.78 3.35 -2.56
N ARG A 83 -12.21 4.54 -2.83
CA ARG A 83 -11.98 5.05 -4.20
C ARG A 83 -11.32 4.01 -5.12
N PHE A 84 -10.43 3.19 -4.56
CA PHE A 84 -9.69 2.16 -5.29
C PHE A 84 -10.23 0.74 -5.08
N TYR A 85 -11.33 0.58 -4.33
CA TYR A 85 -11.90 -0.74 -4.11
C TYR A 85 -12.48 -1.29 -5.42
N LYS A 86 -11.87 -2.37 -5.91
CA LYS A 86 -12.35 -3.14 -7.05
C LYS A 86 -12.87 -4.48 -6.53
N PRO A 87 -14.18 -4.76 -6.66
CA PRO A 87 -14.73 -6.06 -6.33
C PRO A 87 -13.98 -7.15 -7.09
N VAL A 88 -13.47 -8.15 -6.35
CA VAL A 88 -12.84 -9.32 -6.96
C VAL A 88 -13.95 -10.15 -7.61
N LYS A 89 -13.81 -10.44 -8.90
CA LYS A 89 -14.74 -11.33 -9.60
C LYS A 89 -14.43 -12.76 -9.20
N GLN A 90 -15.41 -13.46 -8.67
CA GLN A 90 -15.32 -14.90 -8.45
C GLN A 90 -15.88 -15.62 -9.68
N GLN A 91 -15.17 -16.65 -10.13
CA GLN A 91 -15.65 -17.49 -11.22
C GLN A 91 -16.73 -18.43 -10.68
N ALA A 92 -17.93 -18.33 -11.25
CA ALA A 92 -19.04 -19.22 -10.97
C ALA A 92 -19.62 -19.74 -12.29
N THR A 93 -20.03 -21.01 -12.31
CA THR A 93 -20.71 -21.62 -13.45
C THR A 93 -22.22 -21.56 -13.20
N VAL A 94 -22.93 -20.75 -13.99
CA VAL A 94 -24.38 -20.56 -13.89
C VAL A 94 -25.02 -20.88 -15.24
N ARG A 95 -26.20 -21.51 -15.22
CA ARG A 95 -27.02 -21.71 -16.42
C ARG A 95 -27.96 -20.51 -16.57
N LEU A 96 -28.04 -19.97 -17.78
CA LEU A 96 -28.93 -18.87 -18.16
C LEU A 96 -29.82 -19.35 -19.29
N ASP A 97 -31.04 -18.84 -19.35
CA ASP A 97 -31.96 -19.09 -20.46
C ASP A 97 -31.38 -18.54 -21.77
N ALA A 98 -31.72 -19.20 -22.88
CA ALA A 98 -31.14 -18.90 -24.19
C ALA A 98 -31.53 -17.50 -24.68
N ASP A 99 -32.79 -17.11 -24.49
CA ASP A 99 -33.32 -15.80 -24.85
C ASP A 99 -32.66 -14.66 -24.06
N VAL A 100 -32.45 -14.85 -22.75
CA VAL A 100 -31.74 -13.89 -21.89
C VAL A 100 -30.29 -13.74 -22.34
N LEU A 101 -29.63 -14.85 -22.70
CA LEU A 101 -28.26 -14.82 -23.19
C LEU A 101 -28.16 -14.11 -24.54
N ASP A 102 -29.09 -14.34 -25.44
CA ASP A 102 -29.14 -13.70 -26.76
C ASP A 102 -29.43 -12.20 -26.62
N TRP A 103 -30.36 -11.82 -25.76
CA TRP A 103 -30.61 -10.41 -25.44
C TRP A 103 -29.35 -9.73 -24.87
N LEU A 104 -28.65 -10.37 -23.93
CA LEU A 104 -27.41 -9.83 -23.37
C LEU A 104 -26.30 -9.66 -24.41
N LYS A 105 -26.20 -10.60 -25.36
CA LYS A 105 -25.23 -10.55 -26.47
C LYS A 105 -25.61 -9.55 -27.56
N SER A 106 -26.91 -9.29 -27.77
CA SER A 106 -27.41 -8.35 -28.79
C SER A 106 -26.81 -6.95 -28.66
N SER A 107 -26.45 -6.55 -27.44
CA SER A 107 -25.86 -5.25 -27.13
C SER A 107 -24.34 -5.17 -27.37
N GLY A 108 -23.75 -6.18 -28.03
CA GLY A 108 -22.34 -6.23 -28.43
C GLY A 108 -21.39 -6.80 -27.38
N LYS A 109 -20.09 -6.49 -27.54
CA LYS A 109 -19.01 -7.00 -26.68
C LYS A 109 -19.24 -6.59 -25.21
N GLY A 110 -18.87 -7.46 -24.28
CA GLY A 110 -18.89 -7.17 -22.84
C GLY A 110 -20.16 -7.56 -22.10
N TYR A 111 -20.96 -8.48 -22.65
CA TYR A 111 -22.19 -8.98 -22.00
C TYR A 111 -21.94 -9.48 -20.56
N GLN A 112 -20.79 -10.10 -20.26
CA GLN A 112 -20.43 -10.55 -18.90
C GLN A 112 -20.32 -9.38 -17.90
N THR A 113 -19.72 -8.26 -18.32
CA THR A 113 -19.64 -7.05 -17.48
C THR A 113 -21.02 -6.47 -17.24
N ARG A 114 -21.88 -6.51 -18.26
CA ARG A 114 -23.27 -6.01 -18.21
C ARG A 114 -24.13 -6.88 -17.30
N LEU A 115 -24.02 -8.20 -17.41
CA LEU A 115 -24.64 -9.17 -16.52
C LEU A 115 -24.29 -8.85 -15.05
N ASN A 116 -23.00 -8.70 -14.74
CA ASN A 116 -22.58 -8.38 -13.39
C ASN A 116 -23.09 -7.00 -12.90
N ALA A 117 -23.22 -6.02 -13.81
CA ALA A 117 -23.79 -4.71 -13.47
C ALA A 117 -25.29 -4.81 -13.14
N ILE A 118 -26.06 -5.59 -13.91
CA ILE A 118 -27.49 -5.87 -13.66
C ILE A 118 -27.65 -6.56 -12.30
N LEU A 119 -26.91 -7.63 -12.05
CA LEU A 119 -26.96 -8.36 -10.78
C LEU A 119 -26.60 -7.46 -9.59
N ARG A 120 -25.58 -6.60 -9.74
CA ARG A 120 -25.21 -5.63 -8.71
C ARG A 120 -26.31 -4.62 -8.44
N LYS A 121 -26.98 -4.11 -9.48
CA LYS A 121 -28.09 -3.17 -9.35
C LYS A 121 -29.24 -3.79 -8.56
N GLU A 122 -29.65 -5.01 -8.93
CA GLU A 122 -30.72 -5.72 -8.23
C GLU A 122 -30.37 -6.05 -6.79
N MET A 123 -29.14 -6.52 -6.52
CA MET A 123 -28.65 -6.78 -5.17
C MET A 123 -28.71 -5.51 -4.29
N LEU A 124 -28.25 -4.36 -4.80
CA LEU A 124 -28.27 -3.11 -4.05
C LEU A 124 -29.70 -2.59 -3.83
N ALA A 125 -30.58 -2.74 -4.81
CA ALA A 125 -31.99 -2.38 -4.66
C ALA A 125 -32.67 -3.27 -3.61
N ASP A 126 -32.34 -4.56 -3.56
CA ASP A 126 -32.86 -5.49 -2.57
C ASP A 126 -32.40 -5.18 -1.16
N LEU A 127 -31.11 -4.88 -0.98
CA LEU A 127 -30.57 -4.45 0.32
C LEU A 127 -31.25 -3.19 0.84
N LYS A 128 -31.56 -2.22 -0.04
CA LYS A 128 -32.30 -1.01 0.33
C LYS A 128 -33.75 -1.27 0.74
N ARG A 129 -34.40 -2.30 0.18
CA ARG A 129 -35.78 -2.67 0.57
C ARG A 129 -35.84 -3.38 1.92
N ARG A 130 -34.74 -4.02 2.33
CA ARG A 130 -34.64 -4.78 3.58
C ARG A 130 -34.16 -3.95 4.77
N ALA A 131 -33.57 -2.79 4.50
CA ALA A 131 -33.14 -1.81 5.51
C ALA A 131 -34.31 -0.91 5.90
#